data_AF-A0A954XLC9-F1
#
_entry.id   AF-A0A954XLC9-F1
#
_cell.length_a   1.000
_cell.length_b   1.000
_cell.length_c   1.000
_cell.angle_alpha   90.00
_cell.angle_beta   90.00
_cell.angle_gamma   90.00
#
_symmetry.space_group_name_H-M   'P 1'
#
loop_
_entity.id
_entity.type
_entity.pdbx_description
1 polymer ?
#
loop_
_entity_poly.entity_id
_entity_poly.type
_entity_poly.pdbx_seq_one_letter_code
_entity_poly.pdbx_strand_id
1 'polypeptide(L)'
;MSAETTTFTGQPVLHGEGLTSLLDQALDAEGGLLRLAPNWVPRSFLHPGKRIKLHPHDWYSYGAHRGGIDERWFGSTTDAANDNRVWHEGQSFCVFDGKQFMLRDAVAAAPKRIIGDALWDTYGKWPIYSKFFDNMGPIPHHMHQSAEDAALVGQEGKPESYYFCPQYNNVDNN
;
A
#
# COMPACT_ATOMS: atom_id res chain seq x y z
N MET A 1 -2.73 -17.69 -27.82
CA MET A 1 -2.03 -16.50 -27.30
C MET A 1 -1.64 -16.84 -25.88
N SER A 2 -0.35 -16.95 -25.57
CA SER A 2 0.07 -17.13 -24.17
C SER A 2 -0.39 -15.90 -23.39
N ALA A 3 -1.10 -16.09 -22.28
CA ALA A 3 -1.41 -14.98 -21.39
C ALA A 3 -0.09 -14.29 -21.00
N GLU A 4 0.01 -12.97 -21.21
CA GLU A 4 1.18 -12.23 -20.76
C GLU A 4 1.30 -12.38 -19.24
N THR A 5 2.47 -12.81 -18.78
CA THR A 5 2.75 -12.91 -17.35
C THR A 5 2.86 -11.51 -16.77
N THR A 6 1.90 -11.10 -15.94
CA THR A 6 1.99 -9.85 -15.18
C THR A 6 3.22 -9.88 -14.27
N THR A 7 4.01 -8.81 -14.31
CA THR A 7 5.19 -8.67 -13.43
C THR A 7 5.14 -7.40 -12.60
N PHE A 8 5.66 -7.45 -11.38
CA PHE A 8 5.92 -6.30 -10.52
C PHE A 8 7.35 -6.41 -9.99
N THR A 9 8.11 -5.31 -10.02
CA THR A 9 9.55 -5.29 -9.68
C THR A 9 10.40 -6.33 -10.44
N GLY A 10 9.99 -6.70 -11.65
CA GLY A 10 10.64 -7.74 -12.46
C GLY A 10 10.34 -9.19 -12.04
N GLN A 11 9.50 -9.39 -11.02
CA GLN A 11 9.07 -10.72 -10.56
C GLN A 11 7.65 -11.02 -11.05
N PRO A 12 7.33 -12.31 -11.34
CA PRO A 12 5.98 -12.70 -11.74
C PRO A 12 5.00 -12.51 -10.58
N VAL A 13 3.83 -11.95 -10.91
CA VAL A 13 2.71 -11.79 -9.98
C VAL A 13 1.74 -12.94 -10.22
N LEU A 14 1.58 -13.78 -9.19
CA LEU A 14 0.66 -14.91 -9.22
C LEU A 14 -0.75 -14.49 -8.84
N HIS A 15 -1.72 -15.20 -9.41
CA HIS A 15 -3.15 -15.04 -9.16
C HIS A 15 -3.81 -16.41 -9.02
N GLY A 16 -5.05 -16.45 -8.51
CA GLY A 16 -5.84 -17.70 -8.41
C GLY A 16 -5.13 -18.82 -7.65
N GLU A 17 -5.18 -20.04 -8.18
CA GLU A 17 -4.59 -21.22 -7.54
C GLU A 17 -3.08 -21.10 -7.31
N GLY A 18 -2.36 -20.41 -8.21
CA GLY A 18 -0.93 -20.17 -8.06
C GLY A 18 -0.62 -19.26 -6.86
N LEU A 19 -1.46 -18.25 -6.63
CA LEU A 19 -1.38 -17.39 -5.46
C LEU A 19 -1.69 -18.18 -4.19
N THR A 20 -2.80 -18.93 -4.14
CA THR A 20 -3.18 -19.70 -2.96
C THR A 20 -2.08 -20.67 -2.54
N SER A 21 -1.52 -21.39 -3.52
CA SER A 21 -0.42 -22.33 -3.29
C SER A 21 0.84 -21.64 -2.74
N LEU A 22 1.19 -20.46 -3.26
CA LEU A 22 2.35 -19.70 -2.80
C LEU A 22 2.14 -19.06 -1.43
N LEU A 23 0.91 -18.61 -1.15
CA LEU A 23 0.51 -18.08 0.15
C LEU A 23 0.67 -19.13 1.26
N ASP A 24 0.21 -20.36 1.02
CA ASP A 24 0.35 -21.46 1.97
C ASP A 24 1.82 -21.74 2.27
N GLN A 25 2.65 -21.84 1.22
CA GLN A 25 4.09 -22.03 1.36
C GLN A 25 4.76 -20.91 2.15
N ALA A 26 4.39 -19.65 1.87
CA ALA A 26 4.95 -18.49 2.56
C ALA A 26 4.59 -18.49 4.05
N LEU A 27 3.32 -18.72 4.38
CA LEU A 27 2.85 -18.78 5.76
C LEU A 27 3.53 -19.91 6.55
N ASP A 28 3.65 -21.10 5.96
CA ASP A 28 4.26 -22.25 6.62
C ASP A 28 5.78 -22.08 6.79
N ALA A 29 6.48 -21.56 5.77
CA ALA A 29 7.92 -21.38 5.79
C ALA A 29 8.39 -20.22 6.68
N GLU A 30 7.61 -19.14 6.79
CA GLU A 30 7.97 -17.94 7.54
C GLU A 30 7.25 -17.83 8.91
N GLY A 31 6.55 -18.89 9.33
CA GLY A 31 5.87 -18.93 10.64
C GLY A 31 4.72 -17.91 10.75
N GLY A 32 3.98 -17.70 9.65
CA GLY A 32 2.86 -16.77 9.55
C GLY A 32 3.24 -15.34 9.21
N LEU A 33 4.53 -15.04 9.00
CA LEU A 33 4.98 -13.72 8.56
C LEU A 33 4.93 -13.62 7.03
N LEU A 34 4.40 -12.51 6.51
CA LEU A 34 4.42 -12.23 5.07
C LEU A 34 5.26 -10.98 4.81
N ARG A 35 6.29 -11.12 3.97
CA ARG A 35 7.14 -9.98 3.58
C ARG A 35 6.48 -9.17 2.48
N LEU A 36 6.41 -7.85 2.68
CA LEU A 36 5.86 -6.93 1.69
C LEU A 36 6.94 -6.29 0.83
N ALA A 37 6.70 -6.21 -0.47
CA ALA A 37 7.44 -5.33 -1.37
C ALA A 37 7.19 -3.85 -1.00
N PRO A 38 8.16 -2.95 -1.22
CA PRO A 38 7.92 -1.52 -1.08
C PRO A 38 6.79 -1.03 -2.00
N ASN A 39 5.91 -0.19 -1.48
CA ASN A 39 4.77 0.37 -2.21
C ASN A 39 4.86 1.91 -2.17
N TRP A 40 5.22 2.47 -3.32
CA TRP A 40 5.54 3.88 -3.50
C TRP A 40 4.40 4.59 -4.21
N VAL A 41 3.95 5.71 -3.64
CA VAL A 41 2.83 6.47 -4.19
C VAL A 41 3.26 7.92 -4.43
N PRO A 42 3.16 8.42 -5.68
CA PRO A 42 3.44 9.81 -5.97
C PRO A 42 2.22 10.71 -5.72
N ARG A 43 2.46 11.99 -5.45
CA ARG A 43 1.41 13.03 -5.37
C ARG A 43 1.77 14.21 -6.24
N SER A 44 0.89 14.53 -7.18
CA SER A 44 1.07 15.62 -8.16
C SER A 44 1.10 17.02 -7.55
N PHE A 45 0.60 17.18 -6.32
CA PHE A 45 0.45 18.46 -5.64
C PHE A 45 1.49 18.70 -4.52
N LEU A 46 2.47 17.79 -4.38
CA LEU A 46 3.47 17.84 -3.31
C LEU A 46 4.87 17.55 -3.83
N HIS A 47 5.86 18.12 -3.13
CA HIS A 47 7.27 17.83 -3.34
C HIS A 47 7.75 16.84 -2.27
N PRO A 48 8.60 15.86 -2.61
CA PRO A 48 9.08 14.87 -1.66
C PRO A 48 10.09 15.51 -0.71
N GLY A 49 9.93 15.27 0.59
CA GLY A 49 10.81 15.74 1.66
C GLY A 49 12.09 14.90 1.82
N LYS A 50 12.22 13.80 1.07
CA LYS A 50 13.43 12.96 0.94
C LYS A 50 13.79 12.14 2.19
N ARG A 51 12.95 12.11 3.22
CA ARG A 51 13.10 11.28 4.45
C ARG A 51 12.72 9.81 4.24
N ILE A 52 12.01 9.47 3.16
CA ILE A 52 11.77 8.07 2.76
C ILE A 52 13.07 7.37 2.28
N LYS A 53 14.14 8.14 2.01
CA LYS A 53 15.48 7.65 1.61
C LYS A 53 15.47 6.84 0.31
N LEU A 54 14.60 7.22 -0.63
CA LEU A 54 14.71 6.76 -2.01
C LEU A 54 15.98 7.30 -2.66
N HIS A 55 16.54 6.54 -3.60
CA HIS A 55 17.63 7.02 -4.44
C HIS A 55 17.19 8.31 -5.17
N PRO A 56 18.06 9.34 -5.32
CA PRO A 56 17.65 10.62 -5.89
C PRO A 56 17.03 10.54 -7.29
N HIS A 57 17.43 9.56 -8.10
CA HIS A 57 16.84 9.35 -9.44
C HIS A 57 15.40 8.79 -9.38
N ASP A 58 14.99 8.24 -8.23
CA ASP A 58 13.69 7.57 -8.09
C ASP A 58 12.61 8.50 -7.54
N TRP A 59 12.96 9.70 -7.04
CA TRP A 59 11.99 10.63 -6.46
C TRP A 59 10.82 10.96 -7.41
N TYR A 60 11.06 10.87 -8.72
CA TYR A 60 10.06 11.10 -9.76
C TYR A 60 10.01 9.92 -10.75
N SER A 61 10.15 8.68 -10.26
CA SER A 61 10.19 7.48 -11.12
C SER A 61 8.91 7.24 -11.93
N TYR A 62 7.76 7.79 -11.48
CA TYR A 62 6.51 7.81 -12.24
C TYR A 62 6.42 8.96 -13.26
N GLY A 63 7.47 9.78 -13.38
CA GLY A 63 7.54 10.99 -14.19
C GLY A 63 7.08 12.24 -13.44
N ALA A 64 7.71 13.38 -13.71
CA ALA A 64 7.41 14.65 -13.02
C ALA A 64 5.93 15.07 -13.09
N HIS A 65 5.24 14.72 -14.18
CA HIS A 65 3.81 14.98 -14.34
C HIS A 65 2.91 14.20 -13.37
N ARG A 66 3.40 13.11 -12.76
CA ARG A 66 2.71 12.34 -11.72
C ARG A 66 3.01 12.84 -10.31
N GLY A 67 3.95 13.78 -10.18
CA GLY A 67 4.46 14.28 -8.89
C GLY A 67 5.60 13.45 -8.33
N GLY A 68 6.15 13.91 -7.20
CA GLY A 68 7.21 13.19 -6.50
C GLY A 68 6.63 12.11 -5.58
N ILE A 69 7.44 11.10 -5.28
CA ILE A 69 7.09 10.08 -4.29
C ILE A 69 7.30 10.64 -2.89
N ASP A 70 6.21 10.96 -2.23
CA ASP A 70 6.13 11.48 -0.87
C ASP A 70 5.35 10.54 0.07
N GLU A 71 4.83 9.41 -0.44
CA GLU A 71 4.14 8.42 0.36
C GLU A 71 4.70 7.00 0.16
N ARG A 72 4.90 6.28 1.27
CA ARG A 72 5.09 4.82 1.29
C ARG A 72 3.94 4.15 2.03
N TRP A 73 3.25 3.23 1.37
CA TRP A 73 2.10 2.54 1.94
C TRP A 73 2.50 1.15 2.47
N PHE A 74 1.99 0.79 3.65
CA PHE A 74 2.27 -0.49 4.32
C PHE A 74 0.98 -1.26 4.51
N GLY A 75 0.93 -2.50 4.03
CA GLY A 75 -0.24 -3.37 4.18
C GLY A 75 -1.49 -2.80 3.52
N SER A 76 -1.36 -2.10 2.38
CA SER A 76 -2.52 -1.55 1.69
C SER A 76 -3.16 -2.57 0.76
N THR A 77 -4.48 -2.64 0.80
CA THR A 77 -5.32 -3.35 -0.17
C THR A 77 -6.13 -2.39 -1.05
N THR A 78 -5.79 -1.10 -1.01
CA THR A 78 -6.56 0.00 -1.62
C THR A 78 -5.77 0.65 -2.75
N ASP A 79 -6.44 0.95 -3.85
CA ASP A 79 -5.85 1.70 -4.95
C ASP A 79 -5.58 3.15 -4.55
N ALA A 80 -4.46 3.72 -4.97
CA ALA A 80 -4.21 5.14 -4.82
C ALA A 80 -5.22 5.95 -5.65
N ALA A 81 -5.87 6.96 -5.05
CA ALA A 81 -6.77 7.87 -5.74
C ALA A 81 -5.99 8.93 -6.53
N ASN A 82 -5.23 8.48 -7.53
CA ASN A 82 -4.41 9.30 -8.41
C ASN A 82 -4.91 9.20 -9.85
N ASP A 83 -4.86 10.32 -10.55
CA ASP A 83 -5.10 10.37 -11.99
C ASP A 83 -4.02 9.57 -12.74
N ASN A 84 -4.44 8.83 -13.77
CA ASN A 84 -3.57 8.02 -14.63
C ASN A 84 -2.71 6.98 -13.89
N ARG A 85 -3.13 6.53 -12.70
CA ARG A 85 -2.39 5.54 -11.89
C ARG A 85 -2.00 4.29 -12.66
N VAL A 86 -0.83 3.74 -12.34
CA VAL A 86 -0.49 2.38 -12.80
C VAL A 86 -1.31 1.35 -12.03
N TRP A 87 -1.47 0.15 -12.60
CA TRP A 87 -2.38 -0.88 -12.08
C TRP A 87 -2.08 -1.34 -10.64
N HIS A 88 -0.84 -1.17 -10.17
CA HIS A 88 -0.38 -1.58 -8.85
C HIS A 88 -0.28 -0.42 -7.84
N GLU A 89 -0.57 0.81 -8.24
CA GLU A 89 -0.32 2.00 -7.42
C GLU A 89 -1.23 2.02 -6.18
N GLY A 90 -0.62 2.03 -4.99
CA GLY A 90 -1.33 1.94 -3.72
C GLY A 90 -1.54 0.50 -3.22
N GLN A 91 -1.31 -0.53 -4.04
CA GLN A 91 -1.47 -1.93 -3.61
C GLN A 91 -0.17 -2.51 -3.02
N SER A 92 -0.28 -3.18 -1.86
CA SER A 92 0.84 -3.93 -1.28
C SER A 92 0.92 -5.34 -1.87
N PHE A 93 2.14 -5.80 -2.12
CA PHE A 93 2.43 -7.14 -2.64
C PHE A 93 3.23 -7.92 -1.61
N CYS A 94 2.87 -9.19 -1.41
CA CYS A 94 3.68 -10.14 -0.69
C CYS A 94 4.75 -10.72 -1.63
N VAL A 95 5.95 -10.96 -1.10
CA VAL A 95 7.09 -11.51 -1.84
C VAL A 95 7.53 -12.82 -1.18
N PHE A 96 7.62 -13.89 -1.98
CA PHE A 96 8.12 -15.17 -1.51
C PHE A 96 8.74 -15.95 -2.69
N ASP A 97 9.93 -16.52 -2.49
CA ASP A 97 10.63 -17.37 -3.47
C ASP A 97 10.69 -16.77 -4.90
N GLY A 98 11.08 -15.50 -5.01
CA GLY A 98 11.23 -14.80 -6.29
C GLY A 98 9.92 -14.52 -7.04
N LYS A 99 8.78 -14.75 -6.38
CA LYS A 99 7.42 -14.55 -6.92
C LYS A 99 6.66 -13.60 -6.01
N GLN A 100 5.59 -13.03 -6.55
CA GLN A 100 4.79 -12.04 -5.83
C GLN A 100 3.30 -12.32 -5.95
N PHE A 101 2.52 -11.77 -5.03
CA PHE A 101 1.06 -11.76 -5.11
C PHE A 101 0.50 -10.56 -4.35
N MET A 102 -0.68 -10.08 -4.72
CA MET A 102 -1.32 -8.95 -4.05
C MET A 102 -1.81 -9.34 -2.65
N LEU A 103 -1.56 -8.48 -1.65
CA LEU A 103 -2.08 -8.69 -0.30
C LEU A 103 -3.61 -8.73 -0.28
N ARG A 104 -4.25 -7.90 -1.10
CA ARG A 104 -5.70 -7.90 -1.36
C ARG A 104 -6.21 -9.31 -1.68
N ASP A 105 -5.57 -9.96 -2.64
CA ASP A 105 -6.00 -11.26 -3.16
C ASP A 105 -5.68 -12.37 -2.15
N ALA A 106 -4.58 -12.25 -1.41
CA ALA A 106 -4.25 -13.14 -0.30
C ALA A 106 -5.29 -13.10 0.82
N VAL A 107 -5.71 -11.90 1.24
CA VAL A 107 -6.77 -11.72 2.25
C VAL A 107 -8.09 -12.31 1.75
N ALA A 108 -8.41 -12.18 0.46
CA ALA A 108 -9.61 -12.81 -0.11
C ALA A 108 -9.51 -14.34 -0.13
N ALA A 109 -8.33 -14.90 -0.41
CA ALA A 109 -8.10 -16.34 -0.49
C ALA A 109 -8.10 -17.05 0.87
N ALA A 110 -7.55 -16.42 1.91
CA ALA A 110 -7.42 -17.02 3.24
C ALA A 110 -7.69 -16.00 4.37
N PRO A 111 -8.89 -15.40 4.44
CA PRO A 111 -9.17 -14.25 5.30
C PRO A 111 -8.91 -14.53 6.78
N LYS A 112 -9.49 -15.61 7.31
CA LYS A 112 -9.37 -15.98 8.72
C LYS A 112 -7.94 -16.41 9.10
N ARG A 113 -7.14 -16.91 8.15
CA ARG A 113 -5.72 -17.22 8.40
C ARG A 113 -4.84 -15.97 8.43
N ILE A 114 -5.17 -14.94 7.65
CA ILE A 114 -4.35 -13.71 7.57
C ILE A 114 -4.76 -12.68 8.64
N ILE A 115 -6.06 -12.44 8.83
CA ILE A 115 -6.56 -11.40 9.75
C ILE A 115 -7.32 -11.93 10.96
N GLY A 116 -7.55 -13.25 11.04
CA GLY A 116 -8.30 -13.86 12.14
C GLY A 116 -9.82 -13.70 12.02
N ASP A 117 -10.54 -14.53 12.79
CA ASP A 117 -12.01 -14.55 12.80
C ASP A 117 -12.59 -13.20 13.23
N ALA A 118 -12.08 -12.60 14.31
CA ALA A 118 -12.64 -11.37 14.85
C ALA A 118 -12.67 -10.22 13.84
N LEU A 119 -11.58 -10.00 13.10
CA LEU A 119 -11.53 -8.93 12.10
C LEU A 119 -12.36 -9.27 10.87
N TRP A 120 -12.32 -10.51 10.39
CA TRP A 120 -13.09 -10.91 9.22
C TRP A 120 -14.59 -10.87 9.48
N ASP A 121 -15.04 -11.43 10.59
CA ASP A 121 -16.46 -11.49 10.93
C ASP A 121 -17.03 -10.08 11.24
N THR A 122 -16.19 -9.13 11.66
CA THR A 122 -16.60 -7.73 11.92
C THR A 122 -16.58 -6.86 10.66
N TYR A 123 -15.50 -6.91 9.87
CA TYR A 123 -15.26 -5.95 8.79
C TYR A 123 -15.38 -6.56 7.39
N GLY A 124 -15.29 -7.88 7.25
CA GLY A 124 -15.32 -8.58 5.95
C GLY A 124 -14.18 -8.21 5.00
N LYS A 125 -13.11 -7.58 5.51
CA LYS A 125 -11.98 -7.07 4.73
C LYS A 125 -10.78 -6.77 5.62
N TRP A 126 -9.65 -6.44 4.98
CA TRP A 126 -8.49 -5.82 5.63
C TRP A 126 -8.80 -4.33 5.95
N PRO A 127 -9.03 -3.94 7.22
CA PRO A 127 -9.70 -2.67 7.52
C PRO A 127 -8.73 -1.50 7.76
N ILE A 128 -7.42 -1.74 7.77
CA ILE A 128 -6.42 -0.75 8.20
C ILE A 128 -5.16 -0.84 7.37
N TYR A 129 -4.56 0.28 7.03
CA TYR A 129 -3.20 0.31 6.49
C TYR A 129 -2.47 1.54 7.02
N SER A 130 -1.15 1.56 6.92
CA SER A 130 -0.35 2.69 7.39
C SER A 130 0.40 3.34 6.25
N LYS A 131 0.74 4.60 6.43
CA LYS A 131 1.51 5.38 5.47
C LYS A 131 2.67 6.08 6.16
N PHE A 132 3.80 6.12 5.49
CA PHE A 132 4.84 7.11 5.79
C PHE A 132 4.64 8.26 4.81
N PHE A 133 4.22 9.41 5.33
CA PHE A 133 4.17 10.70 4.63
C PHE A 133 5.48 11.46 4.74
N ASP A 134 5.97 11.98 3.62
CA ASP A 134 7.24 12.68 3.50
C ASP A 134 7.09 13.89 2.57
N ASN A 135 6.34 14.87 3.05
CA ASN A 135 6.04 16.07 2.29
C ASN A 135 7.06 17.17 2.65
N MET A 136 7.62 17.84 1.64
CA MET A 136 8.52 18.99 1.83
C MET A 136 7.78 20.21 2.40
N GLY A 137 6.50 20.37 2.03
CA GLY A 137 5.65 21.48 2.46
C GLY A 137 4.38 21.02 3.16
N PRO A 138 3.59 21.97 3.70
CA PRO A 138 2.29 21.68 4.27
C PRO A 138 1.33 21.13 3.21
N ILE A 139 0.51 20.15 3.60
CA ILE A 139 -0.58 19.64 2.77
C ILE A 139 -1.80 20.58 2.84
N PRO A 140 -2.69 20.57 1.84
CA PRO A 140 -3.94 21.34 1.88
C PRO A 140 -4.74 21.05 3.14
N HIS A 141 -5.36 22.09 3.70
CA HIS A 141 -6.31 21.93 4.80
C HIS A 141 -7.50 21.09 4.32
N HIS A 142 -7.77 19.98 5.02
CA HIS A 142 -8.83 19.04 4.67
C HIS A 142 -9.41 18.41 5.94
N MET A 143 -10.59 17.82 5.79
CA MET A 143 -11.29 17.10 6.85
C MET A 143 -11.70 15.72 6.34
N HIS A 144 -11.70 14.74 7.23
CA HIS A 144 -12.29 13.43 6.98
C HIS A 144 -13.71 13.41 7.54
N GLN A 145 -14.66 12.89 6.77
CA GLN A 145 -16.04 12.75 7.20
C GLN A 145 -16.16 11.79 8.38
N SER A 146 -17.13 12.06 9.25
CA SER A 146 -17.58 11.10 10.26
C SER A 146 -18.19 9.87 9.58
N ALA A 147 -18.38 8.79 10.34
CA ALA A 147 -19.07 7.61 9.81
C ALA A 147 -20.52 7.92 9.40
N GLU A 148 -21.21 8.81 10.12
CA GLU A 148 -22.58 9.24 9.81
C GLU A 148 -22.63 10.00 8.48
N ASP A 149 -21.75 10.98 8.29
CA ASP A 149 -21.72 11.80 7.08
C ASP A 149 -21.27 11.01 5.85
N ALA A 150 -20.26 10.13 6.00
CA ALA A 150 -19.76 9.32 4.91
C ALA A 150 -20.83 8.32 4.39
N ALA A 151 -21.68 7.81 5.29
CA ALA A 151 -22.76 6.89 4.94
C ALA A 151 -23.78 7.51 3.98
N LEU A 152 -23.99 8.84 4.04
CA LEU A 152 -24.92 9.56 3.14
C LEU A 152 -24.53 9.46 1.66
N VAL A 153 -23.26 9.16 1.37
CA VAL A 153 -22.73 8.98 0.01
C VAL A 153 -22.24 7.55 -0.26
N GLY A 154 -22.61 6.59 0.60
CA GLY A 154 -22.20 5.19 0.47
C GLY A 154 -20.70 4.96 0.66
N GLN A 155 -20.03 5.83 1.43
CA GLN A 155 -18.61 5.73 1.77
C GLN A 155 -18.42 5.42 3.26
N GLU A 156 -17.21 5.02 3.62
CA GLU A 156 -16.81 4.84 5.01
C GLU A 156 -16.14 6.10 5.58
N GLY A 157 -16.31 6.30 6.88
CA GLY A 157 -15.53 7.30 7.60
C GLY A 157 -14.04 6.98 7.54
N LYS A 158 -13.21 8.01 7.66
CA LYS A 158 -11.75 7.87 7.55
C LYS A 158 -11.06 8.36 8.83
N PRO A 159 -11.16 7.60 9.94
CA PRO A 159 -10.39 7.89 11.14
C PRO A 159 -8.89 7.68 10.86
N GLU A 160 -8.06 8.62 11.29
CA GLU A 160 -6.61 8.54 11.16
C GLU A 160 -5.93 8.87 12.49
N SER A 161 -4.78 8.26 12.73
CA SER A 161 -3.88 8.60 13.82
C SER A 161 -2.48 8.84 13.26
N TYR A 162 -1.73 9.72 13.92
CA TYR A 162 -0.42 10.15 13.47
C TYR A 162 0.64 9.82 14.51
N TYR A 163 1.76 9.26 14.04
CA TYR A 163 2.96 9.08 14.81
C TYR A 163 4.11 9.84 14.14
N PHE A 164 4.64 10.85 14.82
CA PHE A 164 5.77 11.65 14.33
C PHE A 164 7.08 11.07 14.87
N CYS A 165 7.70 10.20 14.09
CA CYS A 165 8.92 9.50 14.48
C CYS A 165 10.10 10.48 14.65
N PRO A 166 10.67 10.68 15.85
CA PRO A 166 11.76 11.63 16.07
C PRO A 166 13.01 11.33 15.24
N GLN A 167 13.28 10.05 14.99
CA GLN A 167 14.45 9.57 14.24
C GLN A 167 14.43 9.97 12.76
N TYR A 168 13.23 10.23 12.21
CA TYR A 168 13.05 10.68 10.82
C TYR A 168 12.70 12.16 10.71
N ASN A 169 12.47 12.85 11.84
CA ASN A 169 12.17 14.28 11.93
C ASN A 169 13.24 15.01 12.75
N ASN A 170 14.50 14.67 12.52
CA ASN A 170 15.64 15.20 13.26
C ASN A 170 16.30 16.41 12.60
N VAL A 171 15.75 16.88 11.48
CA VAL A 171 16.21 18.05 10.72
C VAL A 171 15.00 18.85 10.26
N ASP A 172 15.17 20.16 10.11
CA ASP A 172 14.16 21.04 9.54
C ASP A 172 13.94 20.73 8.06
N ASN A 173 12.77 21.11 7.53
CA ASN A 173 12.41 20.96 6.12
C ASN A 173 13.16 21.96 5.18
N ASN A 174 14.26 22.58 5.62
CA ASN A 174 14.97 23.66 4.91
C ASN A 174 16.47 23.36 4.73
#